data_AF-W4UNI3-F1
#
_entry.id   AF-W4UNI3-F1
#
_cell.length_a   1.000
_cell.length_b   1.000
_cell.length_c   1.000
_cell.angle_alpha   90.00
_cell.angle_beta   90.00
_cell.angle_gamma   90.00
#
_symmetry.space_group_name_H-M   'P 1'
#
loop_
_entity.id
_entity.type
_entity.pdbx_description
1 polymer ?
#
loop_
_entity_poly.entity_id
_entity_poly.type
_entity_poly.pdbx_seq_one_letter_code
_entity_poly.pdbx_strand_id
1 'polypeptide(L)'
;MVQASGFSYLQMVLGFIVGQFIIAFLLVPLFYRMKLVSIYEYLENRFGAMSYITGAWFFFVSKMLGAAVRLFLVCLTLQLLIFEPFQLPFLLNVALTVFIVWLYTFRGELNH
;
A
#
# COMPACT_ATOMS: atom_id res chain seq x y z
N MET A 1 -5.92 18.37 26.68
CA MET A 1 -5.12 18.12 25.46
C MET A 1 -5.90 17.38 24.35
N VAL A 2 -7.24 17.54 24.24
CA VAL A 2 -8.07 16.84 23.23
C VAL A 2 -8.46 17.74 22.05
N GLN A 3 -8.47 19.06 22.23
CA GLN A 3 -8.83 20.04 21.18
C GLN A 3 -7.77 20.19 20.07
N ALA A 4 -6.49 19.93 20.35
CA ALA A 4 -5.42 20.01 19.35
C ALA A 4 -5.37 18.80 18.39
N SER A 5 -5.90 17.64 18.81
CA SER A 5 -5.84 16.41 18.02
C SER A 5 -6.89 16.36 16.90
N GLY A 6 -8.07 16.95 17.12
CA GLY A 6 -9.13 17.00 16.10
C GLY A 6 -8.74 17.78 14.84
N PHE A 7 -8.04 18.91 15.01
CA PHE A 7 -7.54 19.70 13.88
C PHE A 7 -6.34 19.06 13.18
N SER A 8 -5.53 18.25 13.87
CA SER A 8 -4.38 17.57 13.26
C SER A 8 -4.82 16.53 12.22
N TYR A 9 -5.90 15.79 12.47
CA TYR A 9 -6.48 14.89 11.47
C TYR A 9 -7.00 15.64 10.26
N LEU A 10 -7.72 16.76 10.47
CA LEU A 10 -8.21 17.60 9.38
C LEU A 10 -7.07 18.19 8.55
N GLN A 11 -6.00 18.67 9.19
CA GLN A 11 -4.79 19.17 8.52
C GLN A 11 -4.14 18.08 7.65
N MET A 12 -4.06 16.85 8.14
CA MET A 12 -3.54 15.70 7.37
C MET A 12 -4.40 15.42 6.13
N VAL A 13 -5.73 15.37 6.30
CA VAL A 13 -6.67 15.13 5.19
C VAL A 13 -6.58 16.24 4.15
N LEU A 14 -6.53 17.51 4.56
CA LEU A 14 -6.32 18.65 3.66
C LEU A 14 -4.98 18.54 2.91
N GLY A 15 -3.92 18.09 3.60
CA GLY A 15 -2.62 17.79 2.97
C GLY A 15 -2.73 16.70 1.90
N PHE A 16 -3.50 15.64 2.13
CA PHE A 16 -3.75 14.61 1.11
C PHE A 16 -4.53 15.14 -0.09
N ILE A 17 -5.53 15.99 0.13
CA ILE A 17 -6.29 16.63 -0.94
C ILE A 17 -5.33 17.46 -1.82
N VAL A 18 -4.53 18.35 -1.22
CA VAL A 18 -3.56 19.16 -1.95
C VAL A 18 -2.54 18.30 -2.68
N GLY A 19 -2.03 17.24 -2.04
CA GLY A 19 -1.12 16.28 -2.66
C GLY A 19 -1.73 15.60 -3.89
N GLN A 20 -3.00 15.17 -3.82
CA GLN A 20 -3.72 14.57 -4.95
C GLN A 20 -3.86 15.57 -6.12
N PHE A 21 -4.16 16.84 -5.83
CA PHE A 21 -4.18 17.90 -6.85
C PHE A 21 -2.82 18.05 -7.53
N ILE A 22 -1.71 18.10 -6.77
CA ILE A 22 -0.36 18.20 -7.33
C ILE A 22 -0.05 16.98 -8.22
N ILE A 23 -0.40 15.77 -7.77
CA ILE A 23 -0.18 14.55 -8.55
C ILE A 23 -0.98 14.60 -9.85
N ALA A 24 -2.28 14.92 -9.79
CA ALA A 24 -3.16 14.94 -10.93
C ALA A 24 -2.80 16.01 -11.97
N PHE A 25 -2.42 17.22 -11.54
CA PHE A 25 -2.16 18.34 -12.44
C PHE A 25 -0.69 18.51 -12.83
N LEU A 26 0.25 17.99 -12.06
CA LEU A 26 1.68 18.14 -12.33
C LEU A 26 2.33 16.83 -12.77
N LEU A 27 2.21 15.78 -11.95
CA LEU A 27 2.90 14.51 -12.20
C LEU A 27 2.28 13.74 -13.37
N VAL A 28 0.94 13.58 -13.40
CA VAL A 28 0.25 12.84 -14.47
C VAL A 28 0.56 13.41 -15.87
N PRO A 29 0.39 14.72 -16.16
CA PRO A 29 0.68 15.24 -17.49
C PRO A 29 2.17 15.21 -17.82
N LEU A 30 3.06 15.35 -16.83
CA LEU A 30 4.50 15.19 -17.02
C LEU A 30 4.84 13.77 -17.47
N PHE A 31 4.37 12.75 -16.75
CA PHE A 31 4.61 11.34 -17.09
C PHE A 31 4.01 10.96 -18.44
N TYR A 32 2.81 11.43 -18.73
CA TYR A 32 2.12 11.13 -19.99
C TYR A 32 2.87 11.69 -21.21
N ARG A 33 3.45 12.90 -21.10
CA ARG A 33 4.27 13.51 -22.17
C ARG A 33 5.56 12.74 -22.46
N MET A 34 6.10 12.04 -21.46
CA MET A 34 7.35 11.29 -21.58
C MET A 34 7.13 9.83 -22.00
N LYS A 35 5.87 9.37 -22.16
CA LYS A 35 5.49 7.99 -22.54
C LYS A 35 6.09 6.90 -21.64
N LEU A 36 6.30 7.20 -20.37
CA LEU A 36 6.89 6.26 -19.42
C LEU A 36 5.76 5.48 -18.74
N VAL A 37 5.87 4.15 -18.74
CA VAL A 37 4.85 3.26 -18.18
C VAL A 37 4.98 3.22 -16.64
N SER A 38 6.17 3.57 -16.11
CA SER A 38 6.42 3.65 -14.67
C SER A 38 7.15 4.94 -14.26
N ILE A 39 6.87 5.42 -13.04
CA ILE A 39 7.53 6.59 -12.42
C ILE A 39 9.05 6.42 -12.38
N TYR A 40 9.54 5.18 -12.35
CA TYR A 40 10.95 4.83 -12.17
C TYR A 40 11.74 4.86 -13.48
N GLU A 41 11.08 4.62 -14.61
CA GLU A 41 11.65 4.73 -15.95
C GLU A 41 12.03 6.20 -16.25
N TYR A 42 11.35 7.17 -15.61
CA TYR A 42 11.73 8.59 -15.66
C TYR A 42 13.06 8.86 -14.94
N LEU A 43 13.23 8.21 -13.79
CA LEU A 43 14.41 8.37 -12.96
C LEU A 43 15.64 7.72 -13.61
N GLU A 44 15.44 6.65 -14.37
CA GLU A 44 16.49 5.99 -15.18
C GLU A 44 17.04 6.92 -16.28
N ASN A 45 16.17 7.59 -17.04
CA ASN A 45 16.59 8.43 -18.17
C ASN A 45 17.35 9.70 -17.72
N ARG A 46 17.09 10.19 -16.50
CA ARG A 46 17.70 11.42 -15.97
C ARG A 46 18.86 11.18 -14.99
N PHE A 47 18.86 10.08 -14.23
CA PHE A 47 19.84 9.80 -13.16
C PHE A 47 20.53 8.43 -13.28
N GLY A 48 20.22 7.63 -14.30
CA GLY A 48 20.86 6.34 -14.58
C GLY A 48 20.21 5.13 -13.87
N ALA A 49 20.58 3.92 -14.31
CA ALA A 49 20.00 2.64 -13.88
C ALA A 49 20.05 2.36 -12.37
N MET A 50 21.01 2.94 -11.64
CA MET A 50 21.12 2.74 -10.18
C MET A 50 19.99 3.44 -9.40
N SER A 51 19.46 4.56 -9.92
CA SER A 51 18.31 5.24 -9.31
C SER A 51 17.00 4.46 -9.53
N TYR A 52 16.89 3.77 -10.67
CA TYR A 52 15.77 2.85 -10.94
C TYR A 52 15.73 1.71 -9.92
N ILE A 53 16.85 1.01 -9.73
CA ILE A 53 16.91 -0.16 -8.85
C ILE A 53 16.61 0.25 -7.40
N THR A 54 17.23 1.34 -6.91
CA THR A 54 17.03 1.80 -5.53
C THR A 54 15.60 2.29 -5.28
N GLY A 55 15.03 3.03 -6.23
CA GLY A 55 13.65 3.54 -6.15
C GLY A 55 12.61 2.42 -6.20
N ALA A 56 12.81 1.44 -7.08
CA ALA A 56 11.94 0.27 -7.19
C ALA A 56 11.98 -0.60 -5.92
N TRP A 57 13.17 -0.83 -5.37
CA TRP A 57 13.31 -1.56 -4.10
C TRP A 57 12.63 -0.85 -2.93
N PHE A 58 12.87 0.45 -2.76
CA PHE A 58 12.23 1.22 -1.68
C PHE A 58 10.70 1.21 -1.80
N PHE A 59 10.18 1.35 -3.02
CA PHE A 59 8.75 1.26 -3.28
C PHE A 59 8.18 -0.11 -2.95
N PHE A 60 8.85 -1.17 -3.42
CA PHE A 60 8.42 -2.54 -3.16
C PHE A 60 8.38 -2.83 -1.66
N VAL A 61 9.43 -2.46 -0.92
CA VAL A 61 9.48 -2.61 0.54
C VAL A 61 8.39 -1.78 1.22
N SER A 62 8.21 -0.51 0.83
CA SER A 62 7.16 0.35 1.39
C SER A 62 5.76 -0.24 1.18
N LYS A 63 5.48 -0.76 -0.03
CA LYS A 63 4.20 -1.40 -0.36
C LYS A 63 4.01 -2.72 0.38
N MET A 64 5.05 -3.55 0.45
CA MET A 64 5.03 -4.83 1.15
C MET A 64 4.79 -4.65 2.65
N LEU A 65 5.47 -3.68 3.29
CA LEU A 65 5.26 -3.36 4.71
C LEU A 65 3.84 -2.87 4.97
N GLY A 66 3.32 -1.95 4.14
CA GLY A 66 1.94 -1.47 4.26
C GLY A 66 0.91 -2.60 4.15
N ALA A 67 1.12 -3.55 3.22
CA ALA A 67 0.27 -4.72 3.05
C ALA A 67 0.37 -5.68 4.26
N ALA A 68 1.59 -5.94 4.75
CA ALA A 68 1.82 -6.80 5.90
C ALA A 68 1.14 -6.27 7.17
N VAL A 69 1.23 -4.97 7.45
CA VAL A 69 0.55 -4.33 8.59
C VAL A 69 -0.97 -4.47 8.48
N ARG A 70 -1.53 -4.26 7.28
CA ARG A 70 -2.97 -4.41 7.06
C ARG A 70 -3.42 -5.85 7.30
N LEU A 71 -2.71 -6.84 6.74
CA LEU A 71 -3.00 -8.25 6.97
C LEU A 71 -2.88 -8.63 8.45
N PHE A 72 -1.87 -8.11 9.14
CA PHE A 72 -1.69 -8.35 10.57
C PHE A 72 -2.88 -7.83 11.38
N LEU A 73 -3.36 -6.61 11.09
CA LEU A 73 -4.56 -6.06 11.75
C LEU A 73 -5.81 -6.91 11.49
N VAL A 74 -6.00 -7.41 10.27
CA VAL A 74 -7.11 -8.32 9.93
C VAL A 74 -7.00 -9.65 10.68
N CYS A 75 -5.82 -10.26 10.72
CA CYS A 75 -5.61 -11.51 11.45
C CYS A 75 -5.84 -11.31 12.95
N LEU A 76 -5.38 -10.18 13.50
CA LEU A 76 -5.58 -9.82 14.91
C LEU A 76 -7.06 -9.68 15.25
N THR A 77 -7.84 -8.94 14.45
CA THR A 77 -9.28 -8.79 14.68
C THR A 77 -10.01 -10.13 14.55
N LEU A 78 -9.65 -10.96 13.57
CA LEU A 78 -10.21 -12.29 13.42
C LEU A 78 -9.86 -13.20 14.61
N GLN A 79 -8.62 -13.11 15.12
CA GLN A 79 -8.16 -13.88 16.27
C GLN A 79 -9.00 -13.57 17.51
N LEU A 80 -9.16 -12.28 17.83
CA LEU A 80 -9.90 -11.82 19.01
C LEU A 80 -11.40 -12.12 18.91
N LEU A 81 -11.98 -12.02 17.71
CA LEU A 81 -13.43 -12.18 17.54
C LEU A 81 -13.88 -13.63 17.43
N ILE A 82 -13.07 -14.48 16.77
CA ILE A 82 -13.49 -15.82 16.34
C ILE A 82 -12.58 -16.92 16.89
N PHE A 83 -11.26 -16.78 16.83
CA PHE A 83 -10.37 -17.92 17.13
C PHE A 83 -10.01 -18.05 18.62
N GLU A 84 -10.03 -16.96 19.38
CA GLU A 84 -9.86 -16.95 20.84
C GLU A 84 -10.93 -17.79 21.56
N PRO A 85 -12.25 -17.61 21.31
CA PRO A 85 -13.27 -18.44 21.95
C PRO A 85 -13.22 -19.93 21.52
N PHE A 86 -12.59 -20.23 20.38
CA PHE A 86 -12.40 -21.60 19.87
C PHE A 86 -11.01 -22.19 20.21
N GLN A 87 -10.17 -21.49 20.98
CA GLN A 87 -8.81 -21.92 21.40
C GLN A 87 -7.86 -22.28 20.25
N LEU A 88 -8.04 -21.70 19.07
CA LEU A 88 -7.23 -22.01 17.89
C LEU A 88 -5.94 -21.16 17.83
N PRO A 89 -4.81 -21.72 17.38
CA PRO A 89 -3.53 -21.02 17.35
C PRO A 89 -3.52 -19.91 16.29
N PHE A 90 -2.90 -18.78 16.63
CA PHE A 90 -2.76 -17.61 15.74
C PHE A 90 -2.15 -17.94 14.37
N LEU A 91 -1.21 -18.90 14.34
CA LEU A 91 -0.53 -19.31 13.11
C LEU A 91 -1.51 -19.90 12.08
N LEU A 92 -2.55 -20.61 12.53
CA LEU A 92 -3.57 -21.19 11.66
C LEU A 92 -4.42 -20.10 10.99
N ASN A 93 -4.81 -19.09 11.76
CA ASN A 93 -5.58 -17.94 11.27
C ASN A 93 -4.80 -17.15 10.22
N VAL A 94 -3.50 -16.89 10.47
CA VAL A 94 -2.63 -16.24 9.48
C VAL A 94 -2.52 -17.06 8.20
N ALA A 95 -2.26 -18.37 8.31
CA ALA A 95 -2.13 -19.25 7.14
C ALA A 95 -3.42 -19.28 6.31
N LEU A 96 -4.58 -19.38 6.97
CA LEU A 96 -5.89 -19.39 6.32
C LEU A 96 -6.19 -18.05 5.63
N THR A 97 -5.93 -16.94 6.31
CA THR A 97 -6.14 -15.60 5.75
C THR A 97 -5.26 -15.34 4.53
N VAL A 98 -3.97 -15.71 4.60
CA VAL A 98 -3.05 -15.61 3.46
C VAL A 98 -3.51 -16.50 2.31
N PHE A 99 -3.96 -17.72 2.60
CA PHE A 99 -4.47 -18.64 1.58
C PHE A 99 -5.71 -18.10 0.86
N ILE A 100 -6.66 -17.50 1.59
CA ILE A 100 -7.84 -16.87 0.99
C ILE A 100 -7.45 -15.68 0.12
N VAL A 101 -6.57 -14.81 0.60
CA VAL A 101 -6.11 -13.63 -0.16
C VAL A 101 -5.38 -14.09 -1.43
N TRP A 102 -4.54 -15.11 -1.33
CA TRP A 102 -3.85 -15.69 -2.47
C TRP A 102 -4.84 -16.25 -3.49
N LEU A 103 -5.82 -17.04 -3.07
CA LEU A 103 -6.88 -17.55 -3.96
C LEU A 103 -7.66 -16.42 -4.65
N TYR A 104 -7.96 -15.34 -3.94
CA TYR A 104 -8.65 -14.18 -4.50
C TYR A 104 -7.80 -13.49 -5.58
N THR A 105 -6.51 -13.27 -5.32
CA THR A 105 -5.59 -12.65 -6.29
C THR A 105 -5.47 -13.52 -7.55
N PHE A 106 -5.25 -14.83 -7.39
CA PHE A 106 -5.13 -15.75 -8.52
C PHE A 106 -6.39 -15.78 -9.41
N ARG A 107 -7.59 -15.75 -8.81
CA ARG A 107 -8.85 -15.74 -9.57
C ARG A 107 -9.15 -14.36 -10.18
N GLY A 108 -8.65 -13.27 -9.60
CA GLY A 108 -8.77 -11.94 -10.16
C GLY A 108 -7.92 -11.73 -11.41
N GLU A 109 -6.76 -12.39 -11.49
CA GLU A 109 -5.85 -12.31 -12.65
C GLU A 109 -6.29 -13.18 -13.84
N LEU A 110 -6.97 -14.30 -13.59
CA LEU A 110 -7.42 -15.23 -14.65
C LEU A 110 -8.67 -14.75 -15.42
N ASN A 111 -9.39 -13.74 -14.92
CA ASN A 111 -10.59 -13.20 -15.54
C ASN A 111 -10.33 -11.95 -16.41
N HIS A 112 -9.07 -11.65 -16.74
CA HIS A 112 -8.70 -10.50 -17.54
C HIS A 112 -7.82 -10.83 -18.76
#